data_AF-A0A7K1NHB5-F1
#
_entry.id   AF-A0A7K1NHB5-F1
#
_cell.length_a   1.000
_cell.length_b   1.000
_cell.length_c   1.000
_cell.angle_alpha   90.00
_cell.angle_beta   90.00
_cell.angle_gamma   90.00
#
_symmetry.space_group_name_H-M   'P 1'
#
loop_
_entity.id
_entity.type
_entity.pdbx_description
1 polymer ?
#
loop_
_entity_poly.entity_id
_entity_poly.type
_entity_poly.pdbx_seq_one_letter_code
_entity_poly.pdbx_strand_id
1 'polypeptide(L)'
;MTEHPAGYLFAYFTSATEADGEQVRFALSTGSSPLNWTILNDGSPILDSTVGEQGARDPFVLRAAGLPGESASYYLLATDLCIARRDPATAWEDSVRTGSRSIVVWESDDLMSWTHPRLVEVAPPNAGNAWAPEAIFDKASGTYLVYWASTLHSPTNDPTRVPYHRMLCANTTDFRTFTPARVWIDRGWSVIDATVVEAHGFFYRFSKDELSADSSSPDAKFITAERSDTLDSEHYTVIATGIGKNELVHGEGPIIVRGPGPGSWFLFIDEFGHRRYTAFTSDSLASNTWTPITAAMPQGASHGSILALTAEEYTQLEHLADN
;
A
#
# COMPACT_ATOMS: atom_id res chain seq x y z
N MET A 1 -12.13 -9.82 6.46
CA MET A 1 -11.98 -10.19 5.04
C MET A 1 -13.24 -10.87 4.56
N THR A 2 -13.70 -10.57 3.35
CA THR A 2 -14.84 -11.24 2.72
C THR A 2 -14.43 -12.67 2.32
N GLU A 3 -15.08 -13.71 2.86
CA GLU A 3 -14.68 -15.10 2.63
C GLU A 3 -14.94 -15.57 1.18
N HIS A 4 -15.92 -14.94 0.52
CA HIS A 4 -16.28 -15.16 -0.89
C HIS A 4 -16.53 -13.81 -1.58
N PRO A 5 -15.47 -13.16 -2.09
CA PRO A 5 -15.60 -11.87 -2.76
C PRO A 5 -16.48 -11.97 -4.01
N ALA A 6 -17.42 -11.04 -4.19
CA ALA A 6 -18.22 -10.91 -5.41
C ALA A 6 -17.41 -10.26 -6.55
N GLY A 7 -16.43 -9.44 -6.17
CA GLY A 7 -15.41 -8.84 -7.01
C GLY A 7 -14.44 -8.04 -6.15
N TYR A 8 -13.69 -7.14 -6.77
CA TYR A 8 -12.63 -6.37 -6.13
C TYR A 8 -12.58 -4.95 -6.67
N LEU A 9 -12.27 -3.99 -5.79
CA LEU A 9 -11.97 -2.61 -6.13
C LEU A 9 -10.45 -2.42 -6.08
N PHE A 10 -9.83 -1.99 -7.17
CA PHE A 10 -8.44 -1.59 -7.21
C PHE A 10 -8.33 -0.07 -7.15
N ALA A 11 -7.74 0.46 -6.08
CA ALA A 11 -7.34 1.84 -5.97
C ALA A 11 -5.89 2.00 -6.40
N TYR A 12 -5.62 2.93 -7.32
CA TYR A 12 -4.28 3.13 -7.88
C TYR A 12 -4.08 4.59 -8.31
N PHE A 13 -2.83 4.93 -8.65
CA PHE A 13 -2.48 6.15 -9.39
C PHE A 13 -1.69 5.75 -10.63
N THR A 14 -1.45 6.68 -11.56
CA THR A 14 -0.64 6.40 -12.77
C THR A 14 0.78 6.90 -12.59
N SER A 15 1.16 8.04 -13.14
CA SER A 15 2.55 8.50 -13.10
C SER A 15 2.67 10.01 -13.07
N ALA A 16 3.78 10.50 -12.52
CA ALA A 16 4.13 11.93 -12.54
C ALA A 16 4.36 12.51 -13.95
N THR A 17 4.37 11.67 -15.00
CA THR A 17 4.44 12.15 -16.39
C THR A 17 3.09 12.58 -16.96
N GLU A 18 1.99 12.25 -16.27
CA GLU A 18 0.64 12.68 -16.61
C GLU A 18 0.21 13.82 -15.69
N ALA A 19 -0.55 14.79 -16.20
CA ALA A 19 -0.89 16.02 -15.47
C ALA A 19 -1.70 15.76 -14.18
N ASP A 20 -2.55 14.75 -14.19
CA ASP A 20 -3.39 14.27 -13.09
C ASP A 20 -2.96 12.87 -12.61
N GLY A 21 -1.79 12.39 -13.03
CA GLY A 21 -1.40 10.99 -12.83
C GLY A 21 -1.02 10.64 -11.40
N GLU A 22 -0.80 11.63 -10.55
CA GLU A 22 -0.60 11.47 -9.11
C GLU A 22 -1.89 11.75 -8.32
N GLN A 23 -3.04 11.36 -8.89
CA GLN A 23 -4.36 11.37 -8.23
C GLN A 23 -4.96 9.97 -8.22
N VAL A 24 -5.93 9.74 -7.33
CA VAL A 24 -6.48 8.39 -7.10
C VAL A 24 -7.50 8.04 -8.18
N ARG A 25 -7.31 6.90 -8.83
CA ARG A 25 -8.21 6.28 -9.80
C ARG A 25 -8.68 4.93 -9.27
N PHE A 26 -9.85 4.48 -9.74
CA PHE A 26 -10.40 3.17 -9.40
C PHE A 26 -10.60 2.28 -10.63
N ALA A 27 -10.46 0.97 -10.44
CA ALA A 27 -10.91 -0.05 -11.37
C ALA A 27 -11.67 -1.14 -10.61
N LEU A 28 -12.70 -1.69 -11.25
CA LEU A 28 -13.52 -2.77 -10.71
C LEU A 28 -13.17 -4.07 -11.42
N SER A 29 -13.00 -5.17 -10.68
CA SER A 29 -12.70 -6.46 -11.31
C SER A 29 -13.87 -6.93 -12.17
N THR A 30 -13.62 -7.64 -13.26
CA THR A 30 -14.70 -8.28 -14.03
C THR A 30 -15.06 -9.63 -13.41
N GLY A 31 -16.15 -9.63 -12.65
CA GLY A 31 -16.59 -10.79 -11.85
C GLY A 31 -15.73 -11.02 -10.61
N SER A 32 -15.71 -12.27 -10.12
CA SER A 32 -15.13 -12.63 -8.82
C SER A 32 -13.62 -12.92 -8.82
N SER A 33 -12.90 -12.52 -9.86
CA SER A 33 -11.44 -12.74 -9.99
C SER A 33 -10.70 -11.40 -10.07
N PRO A 34 -9.62 -11.18 -9.29
CA PRO A 34 -8.84 -9.93 -9.32
C PRO A 34 -7.87 -9.86 -10.52
N LEU A 35 -8.10 -10.64 -11.58
CA LEU A 35 -7.16 -10.78 -12.71
C LEU A 35 -7.55 -9.97 -13.95
N ASN A 36 -8.76 -9.42 -14.00
CA ASN A 36 -9.25 -8.62 -15.13
C ASN A 36 -10.07 -7.45 -14.58
N TRP A 37 -9.95 -6.29 -15.21
CA TRP A 37 -10.43 -5.04 -14.63
C TRP A 37 -11.15 -4.17 -15.66
N THR A 38 -12.22 -3.51 -15.23
CA THR A 38 -12.88 -2.39 -15.91
C THR A 38 -12.45 -1.11 -15.20
N ILE A 39 -11.88 -0.18 -15.96
CA ILE A 39 -11.49 1.14 -15.43
C ILE A 39 -12.77 1.95 -15.16
N LEU A 40 -12.86 2.60 -13.99
CA LEU A 40 -14.01 3.43 -13.62
C LEU A 40 -13.80 4.90 -14.05
N ASN A 41 -14.91 5.63 -14.22
CA ASN A 41 -14.92 7.08 -14.52
C ASN A 41 -14.08 7.45 -15.76
N ASP A 42 -14.15 6.63 -16.81
CA ASP A 42 -13.36 6.77 -18.05
C ASP A 42 -11.85 6.92 -17.85
N GLY A 43 -11.35 6.40 -16.72
CA GLY A 43 -9.96 6.52 -16.33
C GLY A 43 -9.57 7.89 -15.77
N SER A 44 -10.50 8.82 -15.57
CA SER A 44 -10.27 10.08 -14.85
C SER A 44 -10.14 9.85 -13.33
N PRO A 45 -9.51 10.76 -12.56
CA PRO A 45 -9.38 10.59 -11.12
C PRO A 45 -10.75 10.54 -10.44
N ILE A 46 -10.88 9.68 -9.44
CA ILE A 46 -12.03 9.63 -8.54
C ILE A 46 -11.80 10.58 -7.36
N LEU A 47 -10.56 10.65 -6.85
CA LEU A 47 -10.18 11.52 -5.73
C LEU A 47 -8.98 12.38 -6.09
N ASP A 48 -9.15 13.69 -5.93
CA ASP A 48 -8.09 14.68 -6.03
C ASP A 48 -7.59 15.10 -4.63
N SER A 49 -6.28 15.07 -4.43
CA SER A 49 -5.65 15.71 -3.27
C SER A 49 -5.54 17.22 -3.50
N THR A 50 -6.30 17.97 -2.71
CA THR A 50 -6.28 19.44 -2.69
C THR A 50 -5.51 20.00 -1.48
N VAL A 51 -4.85 19.13 -0.73
CA VAL A 51 -4.11 19.44 0.51
C VAL A 51 -2.63 19.10 0.33
N GLY A 52 -1.78 19.62 1.23
CA GLY A 52 -0.35 19.27 1.25
C GLY A 52 0.36 19.59 -0.06
N GLU A 53 1.06 18.61 -0.60
CA GLU A 53 1.75 18.67 -1.88
C GLU A 53 0.82 18.55 -3.10
N GLN A 54 -0.47 18.26 -2.87
CA GLN A 54 -1.53 18.15 -3.87
C GLN A 54 -1.32 16.99 -4.86
N GLY A 55 -0.68 15.92 -4.40
CA GLY A 55 -0.69 14.61 -5.05
C GLY A 55 -1.05 13.53 -4.03
N ALA A 56 -1.55 12.41 -4.53
CA ALA A 56 -2.03 11.26 -3.78
C ALA A 56 -1.48 9.99 -4.43
N ARG A 57 -0.39 9.46 -3.86
CA ARG A 57 0.25 8.24 -4.36
C ARG A 57 0.00 7.07 -3.42
N ASP A 58 0.17 5.87 -3.96
CA ASP A 58 0.09 4.62 -3.18
C ASP A 58 -1.23 4.49 -2.38
N PRO A 59 -2.41 4.66 -3.03
CA PRO A 59 -3.68 4.70 -2.30
C PRO A 59 -4.02 3.35 -1.66
N PHE A 60 -4.29 3.37 -0.36
CA PHE A 60 -4.72 2.22 0.43
C PHE A 60 -6.17 2.38 0.90
N VAL A 61 -7.08 1.56 0.36
CA VAL A 61 -8.48 1.54 0.75
C VAL A 61 -8.77 0.43 1.76
N LEU A 62 -9.48 0.75 2.84
CA LEU A 62 -9.89 -0.21 3.86
C LEU A 62 -11.31 0.01 4.36
N ARG A 63 -11.88 -1.07 4.90
CA ARG A 63 -13.13 -1.02 5.68
C ARG A 63 -12.87 -0.51 7.07
N ALA A 64 -13.75 0.35 7.54
CA ALA A 64 -13.84 0.70 8.94
C ALA A 64 -14.17 -0.55 9.78
N ALA A 65 -13.68 -0.57 11.01
CA ALA A 65 -13.86 -1.63 11.98
C ALA A 65 -15.18 -1.49 12.74
N GLY A 66 -15.85 -0.33 12.64
CA GLY A 66 -17.08 -0.01 13.34
C GLY A 66 -16.84 0.33 14.81
N LEU A 67 -15.74 1.03 15.11
CA LEU A 67 -15.43 1.48 16.46
C LEU A 67 -16.52 2.44 16.99
N PRO A 68 -16.75 2.52 18.31
CA PRO A 68 -17.71 3.47 18.87
C PRO A 68 -17.39 4.91 18.46
N GLY A 69 -18.29 5.55 17.71
CA GLY A 69 -18.11 6.91 17.20
C GLY A 69 -17.47 7.00 15.81
N GLU A 70 -17.11 5.87 15.20
CA GLU A 70 -16.68 5.78 13.81
C GLU A 70 -17.91 5.85 12.90
N SER A 71 -18.04 6.96 12.16
CA SER A 71 -19.18 7.17 11.25
C SER A 71 -18.93 6.65 9.84
N ALA A 72 -17.66 6.64 9.40
CA ALA A 72 -17.28 6.19 8.07
C ALA A 72 -17.37 4.67 7.96
N SER A 73 -17.79 4.16 6.81
CA SER A 73 -17.71 2.73 6.48
C SER A 73 -16.35 2.36 5.86
N TYR A 74 -15.66 3.35 5.28
CA TYR A 74 -14.43 3.19 4.54
C TYR A 74 -13.48 4.36 4.77
N TYR A 75 -12.19 4.04 4.72
CA TYR A 75 -11.11 5.01 4.67
C TYR A 75 -10.28 4.77 3.41
N LEU A 76 -9.71 5.84 2.87
CA LEU A 76 -8.62 5.77 1.90
C LEU A 76 -7.45 6.60 2.40
N LEU A 77 -6.27 5.98 2.48
CA LEU A 77 -5.01 6.61 2.84
C LEU A 77 -4.16 6.77 1.60
N ALA A 78 -3.35 7.82 1.52
CA ALA A 78 -2.38 7.98 0.44
C ALA A 78 -1.14 8.76 0.90
N THR A 79 -0.04 8.57 0.19
CA THR A 79 1.15 9.40 0.28
C THR A 79 0.83 10.81 -0.21
N ASP A 80 1.10 11.83 0.62
CA ASP A 80 1.06 13.25 0.22
C ASP A 80 2.32 13.61 -0.58
N LEU A 81 2.28 13.42 -1.90
CA LEU A 81 3.42 13.66 -2.78
C LEU A 81 2.97 13.96 -4.21
N CYS A 82 3.49 15.05 -4.77
CA CYS A 82 3.39 15.34 -6.19
C CYS A 82 4.78 15.63 -6.77
N ILE A 83 5.38 14.62 -7.40
CA ILE A 83 6.68 14.72 -8.08
C ILE A 83 6.60 15.71 -9.24
N ALA A 84 5.47 15.76 -9.96
CA ALA A 84 5.30 16.66 -11.11
C ALA A 84 5.40 18.16 -10.74
N ARG A 85 5.24 18.50 -9.46
CA ARG A 85 5.33 19.88 -8.93
C ARG A 85 6.69 20.22 -8.31
N ARG A 86 7.60 19.25 -8.26
CA ARG A 86 8.96 19.42 -7.70
C ARG A 86 9.97 19.69 -8.81
N ASP A 87 11.16 20.14 -8.43
CA ASP A 87 12.26 20.32 -9.39
C ASP A 87 12.62 18.96 -10.01
N PRO A 88 12.48 18.75 -11.34
CA PRO A 88 12.75 17.46 -11.97
C PRO A 88 14.17 16.93 -11.74
N ALA A 89 15.15 17.80 -11.45
CA ALA A 89 16.53 17.40 -11.20
C ALA A 89 16.74 16.82 -9.80
N THR A 90 15.93 17.20 -8.80
CA THR A 90 16.13 16.84 -7.40
C THR A 90 14.89 16.25 -6.73
N ALA A 91 13.77 16.14 -7.45
CA ALA A 91 12.44 15.83 -6.90
C ALA A 91 12.46 14.64 -5.93
N TRP A 92 13.08 13.53 -6.31
CA TRP A 92 13.14 12.33 -5.49
C TRP A 92 14.05 12.50 -4.26
N GLU A 93 15.24 13.08 -4.40
CA GLU A 93 16.14 13.36 -3.27
C GLU A 93 15.46 14.28 -2.24
N ASP A 94 14.84 15.35 -2.72
CA ASP A 94 14.15 16.32 -1.86
C ASP A 94 12.91 15.72 -1.20
N SER A 95 12.22 14.80 -1.87
CA SER A 95 11.06 14.10 -1.31
C SER A 95 11.46 13.11 -0.22
N VAL A 96 12.65 12.50 -0.30
CA VAL A 96 13.19 11.64 0.76
C VAL A 96 13.68 12.46 1.95
N ARG A 97 14.35 13.59 1.69
CA ARG A 97 15.06 14.37 2.71
C ARG A 97 14.18 15.38 3.45
N THR A 98 13.25 16.00 2.72
CA THR A 98 12.43 17.14 3.18
C THR A 98 11.01 17.10 2.58
N GLY A 99 10.50 15.91 2.29
CA GLY A 99 9.15 15.70 1.78
C GLY A 99 8.07 15.83 2.87
N SER A 100 6.82 15.62 2.47
CA SER A 100 5.71 15.58 3.42
C SER A 100 5.89 14.45 4.44
N ARG A 101 5.66 14.79 5.71
CA ARG A 101 5.57 13.85 6.85
C ARG A 101 4.13 13.43 7.13
N SER A 102 3.23 13.79 6.23
CA SER A 102 1.80 13.59 6.38
C SER A 102 1.27 12.57 5.39
N ILE A 103 0.12 12.00 5.74
CA ILE A 103 -0.69 11.17 4.85
C ILE A 103 -1.96 11.92 4.49
N VAL A 104 -2.52 11.63 3.33
CA VAL A 104 -3.85 12.10 2.94
C VAL A 104 -4.88 11.07 3.33
N VAL A 105 -6.00 11.52 3.91
CA VAL A 105 -7.10 10.66 4.39
C VAL A 105 -8.42 11.13 3.79
N TRP A 106 -9.15 10.20 3.17
CA TRP A 106 -10.56 10.35 2.81
C TRP A 106 -11.43 9.36 3.59
N GLU A 107 -12.68 9.74 3.79
CA GLU A 107 -13.71 8.92 4.43
C GLU A 107 -14.86 8.70 3.41
N SER A 108 -15.49 7.54 3.45
CA SER A 108 -16.68 7.23 2.64
C SER A 108 -17.62 6.28 3.38
N ASP A 109 -18.91 6.40 3.10
CA ASP A 109 -19.93 5.50 3.63
C ASP A 109 -20.28 4.36 2.65
N ASP A 110 -19.96 4.53 1.36
CA ASP A 110 -20.47 3.71 0.25
C ASP A 110 -19.43 3.39 -0.84
N LEU A 111 -18.16 3.78 -0.70
CA LEU A 111 -17.06 3.71 -1.71
C LEU A 111 -17.23 4.62 -2.94
N MET A 112 -18.32 5.37 -3.01
CA MET A 112 -18.72 6.14 -4.20
C MET A 112 -18.58 7.63 -3.92
N SER A 113 -19.12 8.06 -2.80
CA SER A 113 -19.10 9.42 -2.30
C SER A 113 -18.03 9.53 -1.22
N TRP A 114 -17.08 10.43 -1.42
CA TRP A 114 -15.95 10.61 -0.52
C TRP A 114 -15.96 12.02 0.07
N THR A 115 -15.46 12.16 1.29
CA THR A 115 -15.27 13.47 1.91
C THR A 115 -14.21 14.28 1.17
N HIS A 116 -14.06 15.56 1.52
CA HIS A 116 -12.84 16.30 1.14
C HIS A 116 -11.60 15.65 1.81
N PRO A 117 -10.43 15.69 1.16
CA PRO A 117 -9.20 15.15 1.74
C PRO A 117 -8.81 15.89 3.01
N ARG A 118 -8.23 15.16 3.95
CA ARG A 118 -7.55 15.71 5.12
C ARG A 118 -6.08 15.33 5.10
N LEU A 119 -5.23 16.28 5.45
CA LEU A 119 -3.81 16.04 5.66
C LEU A 119 -3.55 15.74 7.14
N VAL A 120 -2.84 14.65 7.44
CA VAL A 120 -2.54 14.23 8.82
C VAL A 120 -1.06 13.93 8.96
N GLU A 121 -0.35 14.70 9.79
CA GLU A 121 1.08 14.46 10.09
C GLU A 121 1.23 13.22 10.98
N VAL A 122 1.98 12.23 10.52
CA VAL A 122 2.17 10.94 11.22
C VAL A 122 3.64 10.64 11.50
N ALA A 123 4.55 11.12 10.65
CA ALA A 123 5.97 10.87 10.80
C ALA A 123 6.64 11.82 11.80
N PRO A 124 7.65 11.36 12.57
CA PRO A 124 8.29 12.16 13.59
C PRO A 124 9.09 13.33 13.01
N PRO A 125 9.44 14.37 13.80
CA PRO A 125 10.12 15.56 13.29
C PRO A 125 11.46 15.31 12.57
N ASN A 126 12.15 14.20 12.88
CA ASN A 126 13.40 13.82 12.25
C ASN A 126 13.23 12.88 11.04
N ALA A 127 12.00 12.57 10.64
CA ALA A 127 11.72 11.89 9.38
C ALA A 127 11.77 12.88 8.22
N GLY A 128 12.28 12.43 7.08
CA GLY A 128 12.26 13.20 5.84
C GLY A 128 10.97 13.05 5.04
N ASN A 129 10.16 12.02 5.30
CA ASN A 129 8.96 11.69 4.53
C ASN A 129 8.00 10.72 5.27
N ALA A 130 6.76 10.56 4.77
CA ALA A 130 5.82 9.48 5.14
C ALA A 130 5.18 8.86 3.88
N TRP A 131 5.62 7.67 3.45
CA TRP A 131 5.24 7.08 2.15
C TRP A 131 4.55 5.73 2.27
N ALA A 132 3.71 5.42 1.28
CA ALA A 132 2.92 4.20 1.11
C ALA A 132 2.20 3.78 2.41
N PRO A 133 1.31 4.63 2.95
CA PRO A 133 0.62 4.30 4.18
C PRO A 133 -0.42 3.22 3.94
N GLU A 134 -0.40 2.18 4.76
CA GLU A 134 -1.51 1.24 4.88
C GLU A 134 -1.92 1.06 6.34
N ALA A 135 -3.04 0.38 6.56
CA ALA A 135 -3.58 0.15 7.89
C ALA A 135 -4.25 -1.21 8.02
N ILE A 136 -4.16 -1.79 9.22
CA ILE A 136 -4.89 -3.00 9.58
C ILE A 136 -5.47 -2.85 10.98
N PHE A 137 -6.72 -3.28 11.15
CA PHE A 137 -7.38 -3.24 12.45
C PHE A 137 -6.84 -4.35 13.37
N ASP A 138 -6.30 -3.97 14.51
CA ASP A 138 -5.87 -4.87 15.56
C ASP A 138 -6.99 -5.08 16.58
N LYS A 139 -7.61 -6.28 16.53
CA LYS A 139 -8.67 -6.66 17.47
C LYS A 139 -8.17 -6.72 18.92
N ALA A 140 -6.88 -6.99 19.15
CA ALA A 140 -6.34 -7.14 20.49
C ALA A 140 -6.25 -5.80 21.22
N SER A 141 -5.78 -4.75 20.53
CA SER A 141 -5.73 -3.39 21.08
C SER A 141 -7.02 -2.58 20.86
N GLY A 142 -7.87 -2.98 19.91
CA GLY A 142 -9.05 -2.21 19.52
C GLY A 142 -8.70 -0.94 18.75
N THR A 143 -7.56 -0.93 18.05
CA THR A 143 -7.04 0.21 17.29
C THR A 143 -6.60 -0.22 15.90
N TYR A 144 -6.45 0.71 14.97
CA TYR A 144 -5.74 0.46 13.71
C TYR A 144 -4.25 0.64 13.93
N LEU A 145 -3.47 -0.32 13.49
CA LEU A 145 -2.04 -0.12 13.25
C LEU A 145 -1.88 0.46 11.85
N VAL A 146 -1.42 1.72 11.77
CA VAL A 146 -1.09 2.39 10.51
C VAL A 146 0.42 2.37 10.36
N TYR A 147 0.91 2.00 9.18
CA TYR A 147 2.34 1.84 8.91
C TYR A 147 2.73 2.45 7.57
N TRP A 148 3.95 2.95 7.47
CA TRP A 148 4.47 3.70 6.32
C TRP A 148 6.00 3.68 6.30
N ALA A 149 6.62 3.99 5.17
CA ALA A 149 8.07 4.11 5.05
C ALA A 149 8.54 5.55 5.33
N SER A 150 9.58 5.71 6.14
CA SER A 150 10.23 7.00 6.41
C SER A 150 11.74 6.87 6.43
N THR A 151 12.44 7.82 5.81
CA THR A 151 13.88 8.01 6.07
C THR A 151 14.07 8.78 7.37
N LEU A 152 14.70 8.15 8.37
CA LEU A 152 14.98 8.79 9.65
C LEU A 152 16.38 9.39 9.68
N HIS A 153 16.46 10.70 9.90
CA HIS A 153 17.71 11.43 10.03
C HIS A 153 18.21 11.41 11.48
N SER A 154 19.53 11.22 11.65
CA SER A 154 20.17 11.26 12.96
C SER A 154 20.17 12.69 13.50
N PRO A 155 19.80 12.93 14.77
CA PRO A 155 19.92 14.25 15.37
C PRO A 155 21.37 14.69 15.58
N THR A 156 22.34 13.76 15.51
CA THR A 156 23.75 14.03 15.84
C THR A 156 24.63 14.40 14.65
N ASN A 157 24.08 14.52 13.43
CA ASN A 157 24.85 14.75 12.19
C ASN A 157 26.05 13.79 12.04
N ASP A 158 25.90 12.53 12.46
CA ASP A 158 26.94 11.51 12.29
C ASP A 158 27.10 11.19 10.79
N PRO A 159 28.23 11.56 10.16
CA PRO A 159 28.43 11.38 8.72
C PRO A 159 28.60 9.91 8.33
N THR A 160 28.80 9.00 9.29
CA THR A 160 28.92 7.56 9.03
C THR A 160 27.57 6.86 8.92
N ARG A 161 26.49 7.49 9.43
CA ARG A 161 25.14 6.94 9.38
C ARG A 161 24.42 7.46 8.15
N VAL A 162 24.48 6.68 7.07
CA VAL A 162 23.70 6.93 5.85
C VAL A 162 22.21 6.75 6.20
N PRO A 163 21.35 7.78 6.03
CA PRO A 163 19.91 7.62 6.23
C PRO A 163 19.32 6.63 5.23
N TYR A 164 18.35 5.84 5.67
CA TYR A 164 17.62 4.88 4.83
C TYR A 164 16.19 4.74 5.33
N HIS A 165 15.33 4.18 4.48
CA HIS A 165 13.92 3.97 4.81
C HIS A 165 13.74 2.85 5.84
N ARG A 166 12.96 3.14 6.87
CA ARG A 166 12.41 2.15 7.80
C ARG A 166 10.90 2.16 7.69
N MET A 167 10.28 1.02 7.95
CA MET A 167 8.84 1.01 8.18
C MET A 167 8.60 1.50 9.61
N LEU A 168 7.83 2.57 9.74
CA LEU A 168 7.31 3.06 11.00
C LEU A 168 5.85 2.64 11.15
N CYS A 169 5.35 2.68 12.39
CA CYS A 169 3.93 2.50 12.65
C CYS A 169 3.46 3.34 13.84
N ALA A 170 2.16 3.66 13.83
CA ALA A 170 1.44 4.32 14.91
C ALA A 170 0.02 3.77 15.00
N ASN A 171 -0.57 3.85 16.20
CA ASN A 171 -1.95 3.42 16.43
C ASN A 171 -2.91 4.60 16.32
N THR A 172 -4.11 4.35 15.81
CA THR A 172 -5.21 5.32 15.77
C THR A 172 -6.56 4.62 15.95
N THR A 173 -7.58 5.36 16.33
CA THR A 173 -8.98 4.91 16.33
C THR A 173 -9.86 5.70 15.38
N ASP A 174 -9.33 6.77 14.75
CA ASP A 174 -10.14 7.76 14.02
C ASP A 174 -9.46 8.34 12.77
N PHE A 175 -8.22 7.93 12.47
CA PHE A 175 -7.40 8.50 11.38
C PHE A 175 -7.29 10.03 11.43
N ARG A 176 -7.25 10.57 12.65
CA ARG A 176 -7.03 12.00 12.95
C ARG A 176 -5.98 12.17 14.03
N THR A 177 -6.06 11.34 15.06
CA THR A 177 -5.12 11.33 16.18
C THR A 177 -4.34 10.03 16.18
N PHE A 178 -3.04 10.15 16.33
CA PHE A 178 -2.11 9.02 16.27
C PHE A 178 -1.25 9.00 17.53
N THR A 179 -0.92 7.80 18.00
CA THR A 179 0.16 7.64 18.97
C THR A 179 1.48 8.10 18.35
N PRO A 180 2.51 8.43 19.14
CA PRO A 180 3.86 8.63 18.60
C PRO A 180 4.30 7.44 17.74
N ALA A 181 4.90 7.73 16.59
CA ALA A 181 5.41 6.70 15.69
C ALA A 181 6.60 5.96 16.31
N ARG A 182 6.67 4.65 16.07
CA ARG A 182 7.82 3.79 16.41
C ARG A 182 8.31 3.05 15.17
N VAL A 183 9.54 2.56 15.24
CA VAL A 183 10.07 1.67 14.20
C VAL A 183 9.35 0.33 14.28
N TRP A 184 8.98 -0.23 13.12
CA TRP A 184 8.34 -1.53 13.00
C TRP A 184 9.17 -2.51 12.19
N ILE A 185 9.86 -2.03 11.14
CA ILE A 185 10.87 -2.80 10.40
C ILE A 185 12.14 -1.97 10.29
N ASP A 186 13.23 -2.50 10.84
CA ASP A 186 14.58 -2.03 10.58
C ASP A 186 15.50 -3.24 10.37
N ARG A 187 15.90 -3.47 9.12
CA ARG A 187 16.84 -4.54 8.76
C ARG A 187 18.30 -4.07 8.77
N GLY A 188 18.55 -2.78 8.99
CA GLY A 188 19.85 -2.14 8.81
C GLY A 188 20.07 -1.56 7.40
N TRP A 189 19.09 -1.67 6.51
CA TRP A 189 19.05 -1.07 5.16
C TRP A 189 17.62 -0.64 4.82
N SER A 190 17.44 0.03 3.67
CA SER A 190 16.12 0.50 3.22
C SER A 190 15.12 -0.66 3.07
N VAL A 191 13.95 -0.49 3.69
CA VAL A 191 12.74 -1.28 3.45
C VAL A 191 11.61 -0.30 3.19
N ILE A 192 10.85 -0.54 2.13
CA ILE A 192 9.68 0.25 1.74
C ILE A 192 8.50 -0.69 1.46
N ASP A 193 7.35 -0.11 1.15
CA ASP A 193 6.13 -0.78 0.68
C ASP A 193 5.82 -2.08 1.42
N ALA A 194 5.17 -1.96 2.58
CA ALA A 194 4.68 -3.13 3.29
C ALA A 194 3.19 -3.30 3.06
N THR A 195 2.73 -4.56 3.06
CA THR A 195 1.33 -4.91 3.20
C THR A 195 1.14 -6.08 4.17
N VAL A 196 0.01 -6.11 4.88
CA VAL A 196 -0.28 -7.12 5.90
C VAL A 196 -1.66 -7.74 5.70
N VAL A 197 -1.72 -9.06 5.89
CA VAL A 197 -2.99 -9.78 5.98
C VAL A 197 -3.02 -10.72 7.19
N GLU A 198 -4.15 -10.73 7.90
CA GLU A 198 -4.44 -11.68 8.98
C GLU A 198 -5.07 -12.96 8.40
N ALA A 199 -4.50 -14.13 8.69
CA ALA A 199 -5.11 -15.42 8.35
C ALA A 199 -4.73 -16.51 9.36
N HIS A 200 -5.72 -17.29 9.79
CA HIS A 200 -5.53 -18.43 10.69
C HIS A 200 -4.77 -18.10 11.99
N GLY A 201 -5.02 -16.92 12.56
CA GLY A 201 -4.38 -16.47 13.81
C GLY A 201 -2.95 -15.94 13.64
N PHE A 202 -2.50 -15.74 12.41
CA PHE A 202 -1.20 -15.15 12.11
C PHE A 202 -1.36 -13.91 11.23
N PHE A 203 -0.40 -13.01 11.33
CA PHE A 203 -0.20 -11.88 10.44
C PHE A 203 0.92 -12.22 9.46
N TYR A 204 0.63 -12.08 8.17
CA TYR A 204 1.58 -12.25 7.09
C TYR A 204 1.90 -10.88 6.52
N ARG A 205 3.17 -10.55 6.50
CA ARG A 205 3.68 -9.26 6.02
C ARG A 205 4.50 -9.48 4.76
N PHE A 206 4.25 -8.67 3.74
CA PHE A 206 5.03 -8.61 2.51
C PHE A 206 5.67 -7.25 2.43
N SER A 207 6.97 -7.17 2.16
CA SER A 207 7.69 -5.89 2.12
C SER A 207 8.70 -5.85 0.99
N LYS A 208 8.89 -4.69 0.37
CA LYS A 208 9.96 -4.45 -0.59
C LYS A 208 11.32 -4.31 0.10
N ASP A 209 12.26 -5.15 -0.32
CA ASP A 209 13.66 -5.00 0.07
C ASP A 209 14.40 -4.05 -0.90
N GLU A 210 15.01 -2.99 -0.38
CA GLU A 210 15.74 -1.99 -1.17
C GLU A 210 17.27 -2.16 -1.09
N LEU A 211 17.77 -3.30 -0.59
CA LEU A 211 19.20 -3.63 -0.62
C LEU A 211 19.76 -3.52 -2.05
N SER A 212 21.05 -3.21 -2.16
CA SER A 212 21.73 -3.21 -3.46
C SER A 212 21.86 -4.65 -3.96
N ALA A 213 21.50 -4.87 -5.22
CA ALA A 213 21.66 -6.18 -5.84
C ALA A 213 23.15 -6.43 -6.14
N ASP A 214 23.70 -7.48 -5.53
CA ASP A 214 25.01 -8.03 -5.83
C ASP A 214 25.01 -9.56 -5.65
N SER A 215 26.15 -10.21 -5.88
CA SER A 215 26.26 -11.67 -5.77
C SER A 215 26.03 -12.21 -4.35
N SER A 216 26.13 -11.37 -3.32
CA SER A 216 25.86 -11.72 -1.92
C SER A 216 24.40 -11.51 -1.52
N SER A 217 23.64 -10.75 -2.31
CA SER A 217 22.25 -10.37 -2.05
C SER A 217 21.34 -10.66 -3.26
N PRO A 218 21.20 -11.94 -3.69
CA PRO A 218 20.48 -12.30 -4.91
C PRO A 218 18.96 -12.06 -4.85
N ASP A 219 18.42 -11.80 -3.67
CA ASP A 219 17.00 -11.55 -3.43
C ASP A 219 16.68 -10.05 -3.23
N ALA A 220 17.69 -9.18 -3.31
CA ALA A 220 17.54 -7.74 -3.21
C ALA A 220 16.65 -7.17 -4.32
N LYS A 221 15.96 -6.06 -4.05
CA LYS A 221 15.00 -5.42 -4.97
C LYS A 221 13.73 -6.23 -5.26
N PHE A 222 13.41 -7.21 -4.41
CA PHE A 222 12.20 -8.03 -4.52
C PHE A 222 11.46 -8.12 -3.19
N ILE A 223 10.34 -8.85 -3.19
CA ILE A 223 9.44 -8.93 -2.04
C ILE A 223 9.91 -10.01 -1.06
N THR A 224 9.94 -9.64 0.22
CA THR A 224 10.11 -10.56 1.35
C THR A 224 8.76 -10.83 1.99
N ALA A 225 8.44 -12.10 2.27
CA ALA A 225 7.27 -12.51 3.04
C ALA A 225 7.70 -13.00 4.42
N GLU A 226 7.00 -12.55 5.45
CA GLU A 226 7.29 -12.86 6.86
C GLU A 226 5.98 -13.14 7.62
N ARG A 227 6.06 -13.83 8.76
CA ARG A 227 4.89 -14.16 9.60
C ARG A 227 5.15 -13.97 11.09
N SER A 228 4.13 -13.50 11.80
CA SER A 228 4.08 -13.39 13.26
C SER A 228 2.67 -13.75 13.76
N ASP A 229 2.54 -14.16 15.02
CA ASP A 229 1.25 -14.25 15.71
C ASP A 229 0.83 -12.91 16.36
N THR A 230 1.75 -11.95 16.39
CA THR A 230 1.60 -10.62 16.98
C THR A 230 1.84 -9.56 15.90
N LEU A 231 0.81 -8.78 15.57
CA LEU A 231 0.80 -7.83 14.45
C LEU A 231 1.89 -6.76 14.56
N ASP A 232 2.06 -6.18 15.75
CA ASP A 232 2.96 -5.06 15.94
C ASP A 232 4.36 -5.47 16.43
N SER A 233 4.66 -6.77 16.39
CA SER A 233 5.99 -7.31 16.66
C SER A 233 7.02 -6.80 15.65
N GLU A 234 8.19 -6.39 16.14
CA GLU A 234 9.38 -6.11 15.32
C GLU A 234 10.03 -7.40 14.79
N HIS A 235 9.65 -8.56 15.35
CA HIS A 235 10.25 -9.86 15.05
C HIS A 235 9.24 -10.79 14.38
N TYR A 236 9.23 -10.75 13.06
CA TYR A 236 8.53 -11.74 12.24
C TYR A 236 9.50 -12.85 11.81
N THR A 237 8.99 -14.06 11.61
CA THR A 237 9.73 -15.16 11.00
C THR A 237 9.68 -15.04 9.48
N VAL A 238 10.83 -15.01 8.82
CA VAL A 238 10.90 -15.01 7.35
C VAL A 238 10.33 -16.31 6.78
N ILE A 239 9.43 -16.18 5.81
CA ILE A 239 8.86 -17.29 5.02
C ILE A 239 9.61 -17.43 3.71
N ALA A 240 9.80 -16.31 3.01
CA ALA A 240 10.47 -16.27 1.72
C ALA A 240 11.07 -14.91 1.44
N THR A 241 12.13 -14.92 0.63
CA THR A 241 12.81 -13.76 0.08
C THR A 241 12.83 -13.88 -1.44
N GLY A 242 12.99 -12.77 -2.15
CA GLY A 242 13.16 -12.81 -3.60
C GLY A 242 11.88 -13.17 -4.36
N ILE A 243 10.70 -12.96 -3.78
CA ILE A 243 9.43 -13.25 -4.48
C ILE A 243 9.33 -12.30 -5.68
N GLY A 244 9.15 -12.89 -6.87
CA GLY A 244 9.14 -12.18 -8.15
C GLY A 244 10.49 -12.20 -8.90
N LYS A 245 11.61 -12.60 -8.29
CA LYS A 245 12.96 -12.46 -8.89
C LYS A 245 13.20 -13.18 -10.22
N ASN A 246 12.49 -14.28 -10.46
CA ASN A 246 12.64 -15.07 -11.68
C ASN A 246 11.72 -14.58 -12.81
N GLU A 247 10.81 -13.64 -12.51
CA GLU A 247 9.82 -13.11 -13.44
C GLU A 247 10.04 -11.62 -13.71
N LEU A 248 10.53 -10.86 -12.73
CA LEU A 248 10.62 -9.41 -12.75
C LEU A 248 12.08 -8.93 -12.78
N VAL A 249 12.32 -7.75 -13.34
CA VAL A 249 13.61 -7.05 -13.24
C VAL A 249 13.87 -6.59 -11.80
N HIS A 250 12.85 -5.97 -11.21
CA HIS A 250 12.72 -5.65 -9.79
C HIS A 250 11.23 -5.40 -9.50
N GLY A 251 10.78 -5.63 -8.28
CA GLY A 251 9.36 -5.51 -7.95
C GLY A 251 9.13 -4.80 -6.63
N GLU A 252 8.17 -3.88 -6.57
CA GLU A 252 7.76 -3.09 -5.40
C GLU A 252 6.22 -3.13 -5.22
N GLY A 253 5.69 -2.34 -4.30
CA GLY A 253 4.24 -2.19 -4.08
C GLY A 253 3.44 -3.49 -4.00
N PRO A 254 3.82 -4.44 -3.11
CA PRO A 254 3.13 -5.72 -3.02
C PRO A 254 1.66 -5.53 -2.59
N ILE A 255 0.72 -6.10 -3.33
CA ILE A 255 -0.69 -6.17 -2.94
C ILE A 255 -1.05 -7.63 -2.71
N ILE A 256 -1.46 -7.98 -1.48
CA ILE A 256 -1.92 -9.32 -1.15
C ILE A 256 -3.45 -9.36 -1.03
N VAL A 257 -4.09 -10.24 -1.79
CA VAL A 257 -5.55 -10.44 -1.70
C VAL A 257 -5.92 -11.90 -1.64
N ARG A 258 -6.99 -12.17 -0.90
CA ARG A 258 -7.64 -13.47 -0.90
C ARG A 258 -8.39 -13.65 -2.21
N GLY A 259 -8.19 -14.78 -2.88
CA GLY A 259 -8.94 -15.15 -4.06
C GLY A 259 -10.34 -15.72 -3.74
N PRO A 260 -11.16 -15.95 -4.77
CA PRO A 260 -12.53 -16.45 -4.61
C PRO A 260 -12.60 -17.93 -4.18
N GLY A 261 -11.53 -18.70 -4.42
CA GLY A 261 -11.45 -20.12 -4.10
C GLY A 261 -10.91 -20.38 -2.68
N PRO A 262 -11.28 -21.52 -2.05
CA PRO A 262 -10.69 -21.94 -0.77
C PRO A 262 -9.16 -21.98 -0.86
N GLY A 263 -8.48 -21.26 0.03
CA GLY A 263 -7.02 -21.24 0.10
C GLY A 263 -6.32 -20.43 -1.00
N SER A 264 -7.04 -19.87 -1.98
CA SER A 264 -6.38 -19.08 -3.04
C SER A 264 -5.95 -17.71 -2.54
N TRP A 265 -4.72 -17.33 -2.84
CA TRP A 265 -4.15 -16.01 -2.62
C TRP A 265 -3.55 -15.48 -3.92
N PHE A 266 -3.67 -14.18 -4.12
CA PHE A 266 -3.00 -13.46 -5.20
C PHE A 266 -2.09 -12.39 -4.62
N LEU A 267 -0.85 -12.38 -5.09
CA LEU A 267 0.13 -11.34 -4.79
C LEU A 267 0.40 -10.59 -6.09
N PHE A 268 0.15 -9.29 -6.11
CA PHE A 268 0.51 -8.42 -7.22
C PHE A 268 1.77 -7.65 -6.85
N ILE A 269 2.70 -7.53 -7.79
CA ILE A 269 3.98 -6.83 -7.59
C ILE A 269 4.16 -5.83 -8.73
N ASP A 270 4.36 -4.56 -8.41
CA ASP A 270 4.63 -3.48 -9.37
C ASP A 270 6.06 -3.59 -9.88
N GLU A 271 6.24 -3.95 -11.14
CA GLU A 271 7.52 -3.86 -11.84
C GLU A 271 7.77 -2.40 -12.26
N PHE A 272 8.05 -1.56 -11.26
CA PHE A 272 8.25 -0.13 -11.41
C PHE A 272 9.27 0.19 -12.51
N GLY A 273 9.02 1.24 -13.31
CA GLY A 273 9.87 1.59 -14.45
C GLY A 273 9.82 0.62 -15.65
N HIS A 274 9.03 -0.46 -15.56
CA HIS A 274 8.89 -1.49 -16.58
C HIS A 274 7.40 -1.80 -16.86
N ARG A 275 6.96 -3.06 -16.71
CA ARG A 275 5.63 -3.53 -17.12
C ARG A 275 4.50 -3.09 -16.20
N ARG A 276 4.80 -2.55 -15.01
CA ARG A 276 3.85 -2.37 -13.89
C ARG A 276 3.44 -3.71 -13.27
N TYR A 277 2.21 -3.83 -12.79
CA TYR A 277 1.76 -4.96 -12.00
C TYR A 277 1.79 -6.31 -12.73
N THR A 278 2.46 -7.29 -12.11
CA THR A 278 2.40 -8.71 -12.44
C THR A 278 1.76 -9.49 -11.30
N ALA A 279 0.88 -10.44 -11.62
CA ALA A 279 0.16 -11.24 -10.64
C ALA A 279 0.88 -12.58 -10.38
N PHE A 280 0.83 -13.01 -9.13
CA PHE A 280 1.29 -14.32 -8.68
C PHE A 280 0.20 -14.96 -7.83
N THR A 281 0.19 -16.29 -7.76
CA THR A 281 -0.76 -17.02 -6.91
C THR A 281 -0.07 -18.06 -6.04
N SER A 282 -0.69 -18.32 -4.90
CA SER A 282 -0.33 -19.40 -3.98
C SER A 282 -1.59 -19.93 -3.30
N ASP A 283 -1.54 -21.18 -2.84
CA ASP A 283 -2.58 -21.80 -2.02
C ASP A 283 -2.38 -21.56 -0.51
N SER A 284 -1.28 -20.88 -0.15
CA SER A 284 -0.91 -20.61 1.24
C SER A 284 -0.06 -19.36 1.37
N LEU A 285 -0.41 -18.49 2.32
CA LEU A 285 0.42 -17.35 2.71
C LEU A 285 1.74 -17.77 3.37
N ALA A 286 1.82 -19.00 3.90
CA ALA A 286 3.04 -19.57 4.46
C ALA A 286 3.91 -20.25 3.39
N SER A 287 3.52 -20.19 2.12
CA SER A 287 4.30 -20.73 1.02
C SER A 287 5.52 -19.87 0.73
N ASN A 288 6.62 -20.54 0.42
CA ASN A 288 7.79 -19.88 -0.14
C ASN A 288 7.75 -19.82 -1.68
N THR A 289 6.66 -20.30 -2.28
CA THR A 289 6.47 -20.39 -3.73
C THR A 289 5.24 -19.60 -4.14
N TRP A 290 5.48 -18.65 -5.06
CA TRP A 290 4.47 -17.81 -5.69
C TRP A 290 4.58 -18.00 -7.20
N THR A 291 3.55 -18.57 -7.82
CA THR A 291 3.56 -18.90 -9.25
C THR A 291 3.02 -17.73 -10.05
N PRO A 292 3.74 -17.21 -11.06
CA PRO A 292 3.25 -16.14 -11.91
C PRO A 292 1.98 -16.58 -12.65
N ILE A 293 1.02 -15.67 -12.77
CA ILE A 293 -0.23 -15.87 -13.49
C ILE A 293 -0.55 -14.62 -14.31
N THR A 294 -1.18 -14.81 -15.46
CA THR A 294 -1.58 -13.69 -16.32
C THR A 294 -2.72 -12.90 -15.68
N ALA A 295 -2.56 -11.58 -15.62
CA ALA A 295 -3.59 -10.62 -15.26
C ALA A 295 -3.61 -9.47 -16.28
N ALA A 296 -4.79 -8.97 -16.60
CA ALA A 296 -5.00 -7.78 -17.42
C ALA A 296 -5.23 -6.57 -16.50
N MET A 297 -4.15 -6.07 -15.91
CA MET A 297 -4.18 -4.90 -15.01
C MET A 297 -4.47 -3.60 -15.79
N PRO A 298 -5.09 -2.59 -15.16
CA PRO A 298 -5.25 -1.28 -15.78
C PRO A 298 -3.91 -0.72 -16.26
N GLN A 299 -3.88 -0.21 -17.49
CA GLN A 299 -2.65 0.29 -18.10
C GLN A 299 -2.09 1.46 -17.29
N GLY A 300 -0.78 1.42 -17.00
CA GLY A 300 -0.09 2.49 -16.30
C GLY A 300 -0.33 2.54 -14.79
N ALA A 301 -1.16 1.64 -14.24
CA ALA A 301 -1.39 1.57 -12.80
C ALA A 301 -0.08 1.32 -12.04
N SER A 302 0.26 2.24 -11.15
CA SER A 302 1.34 2.13 -10.16
C SER A 302 0.79 1.64 -8.83
N HIS A 303 1.70 1.49 -7.86
CA HIS A 303 1.41 1.10 -6.48
C HIS A 303 0.07 1.63 -5.94
N GLY A 304 -0.74 0.72 -5.41
CA GLY A 304 -2.03 1.00 -4.76
C GLY A 304 -2.51 -0.19 -3.96
N SER A 305 -3.82 -0.42 -3.87
CA SER A 305 -4.40 -1.47 -3.04
C SER A 305 -5.66 -2.08 -3.65
N ILE A 306 -5.93 -3.34 -3.36
CA ILE A 306 -7.11 -4.06 -3.82
C ILE A 306 -7.99 -4.46 -2.64
N LEU A 307 -9.24 -3.98 -2.62
CA LEU A 307 -10.26 -4.34 -1.64
C LEU A 307 -11.19 -5.41 -2.20
N ALA A 308 -11.33 -6.52 -1.48
CA ALA A 308 -12.36 -7.53 -1.76
C ALA A 308 -13.76 -7.00 -1.40
N LEU A 309 -14.69 -7.12 -2.34
CA LEU A 309 -16.05 -6.56 -2.25
C LEU A 309 -17.09 -7.63 -1.89
N THR A 310 -18.10 -7.21 -1.12
CA THR A 310 -19.37 -7.91 -0.98
C THR A 310 -20.20 -7.75 -2.26
N ALA A 311 -21.26 -8.55 -2.40
CA ALA A 311 -22.14 -8.44 -3.56
C ALA A 311 -22.83 -7.06 -3.65
N GLU A 312 -23.20 -6.48 -2.51
CA GLU A 312 -23.86 -5.17 -2.46
C GLU A 312 -22.94 -4.05 -2.95
N GLU A 313 -21.70 -4.02 -2.46
CA GLU A 313 -20.71 -3.01 -2.88
C GLU A 313 -20.31 -3.16 -4.34
N TYR A 314 -20.15 -4.40 -4.81
CA TYR A 314 -19.82 -4.67 -6.19
C TYR A 314 -20.91 -4.11 -7.13
N THR A 315 -22.19 -4.39 -6.84
CA THR A 315 -23.32 -3.85 -7.61
C THR A 315 -23.41 -2.32 -7.51
N GLN A 316 -23.11 -1.72 -6.36
CA GLN A 316 -23.06 -0.27 -6.23
C GLN A 316 -22.00 0.35 -7.16
N LEU A 317 -20.79 -0.23 -7.20
CA LEU A 317 -19.68 0.25 -8.03
C LEU A 317 -19.88 -0.02 -9.52
N GLU A 318 -20.59 -1.10 -9.91
CA GLU A 318 -20.95 -1.34 -11.32
C GLU A 318 -21.73 -0.16 -11.91
N HIS A 319 -22.59 0.50 -11.13
CA HIS A 319 -23.31 1.67 -11.59
C HIS A 319 -22.43 2.90 -11.87
N LEU A 320 -21.20 2.99 -11.33
CA LEU A 320 -20.22 4.02 -11.75
C LEU A 320 -19.54 3.68 -13.07
N ALA A 321 -19.48 2.40 -13.46
CA ALA A 321 -18.87 2.01 -14.72
C ALA A 321 -19.79 2.31 -15.92
N ASP A 322 -21.09 2.40 -15.68
CA ASP A 322 -22.13 2.59 -16.70
C ASP A 322 -22.54 4.06 -16.94
N ASN A 323 -22.05 5.00 -16.12
CA ASN A 323 -22.36 6.45 -16.20
C ASN A 323 -21.13 7.27 -16.60
#